data_AF-A0A849TVY3-F1
#
_entry.id   AF-A0A849TVY3-F1
#
_cell.length_a   1.000
_cell.length_b   1.000
_cell.length_c   1.000
_cell.angle_alpha   90.00
_cell.angle_beta   90.00
_cell.angle_gamma   90.00
#
_symmetry.space_group_name_H-M   'P 1'
#
loop_
_entity.id
_entity.type
_entity.pdbx_description
1 polymer ?
#
loop_
_entity_poly.entity_id
_entity_poly.type
_entity_poly.pdbx_seq_one_letter_code
_entity_poly.pdbx_strand_id
1 'polypeptide(L)'
;REIITPVSGYRAYVLHNTNRLLGRIPGVVGVKTGFTSKAGRCLIAKVSQNGSDLLLVILNSNRRWNTAKSLIDYGFRLTNTPQ
;
A
#
# COMPACT_ATOMS: atom_id res chain seq x y z
N ARG A 1 -13.50 -0.52 2.86
CA ARG A 1 -14.11 -0.01 4.11
C ARG A 1 -14.76 -1.19 4.77
N GLU A 2 -14.62 -1.35 6.06
CA GLU A 2 -15.24 -2.47 6.79
C GLU A 2 -16.12 -1.93 7.90
N ILE A 3 -17.23 -2.61 8.18
CA ILE A 3 -18.09 -2.29 9.33
C ILE A 3 -17.82 -3.35 10.39
N ILE A 4 -17.44 -2.92 11.58
CA ILE A 4 -17.27 -3.80 12.73
C ILE A 4 -18.25 -3.43 13.84
N THR A 5 -18.67 -4.44 14.60
CA THR A 5 -19.51 -4.28 15.78
C THR A 5 -18.77 -4.93 16.95
N PRO A 6 -18.62 -4.24 18.10
CA PRO A 6 -18.04 -4.84 19.30
C PRO A 6 -18.96 -5.93 19.84
N VAL A 7 -18.41 -6.85 20.63
CA VAL A 7 -19.14 -7.97 21.25
C VAL A 7 -20.37 -7.49 22.03
N SER A 8 -20.31 -6.29 22.62
CA SER A 8 -21.43 -5.70 23.37
C SER A 8 -22.61 -5.27 22.49
N GLY A 9 -22.46 -5.17 21.17
CA GLY A 9 -23.55 -4.91 20.22
C GLY A 9 -24.02 -3.45 20.15
N TYR A 10 -23.61 -2.58 21.07
CA TYR A 10 -24.22 -1.24 21.22
C TYR A 10 -23.84 -0.21 20.14
N ARG A 11 -22.83 -0.46 19.30
CA ARG A 11 -22.37 0.53 18.30
C ARG A 11 -21.64 -0.10 17.13
N ALA A 12 -21.97 0.30 15.89
CA ALA A 12 -21.18 -0.06 14.71
C ALA A 12 -20.08 1.00 14.43
N TYR A 13 -18.92 0.53 13.95
CA TYR A 13 -17.79 1.38 13.56
C TYR A 13 -17.43 1.13 12.10
N VAL A 14 -17.20 2.22 11.35
CA VAL A 14 -16.69 2.15 9.99
C VAL A 14 -15.18 2.31 10.01
N LEU A 15 -14.47 1.28 9.56
CA LEU A 15 -13.02 1.28 9.45
C LEU A 15 -12.58 1.58 8.01
N HIS A 16 -11.55 2.43 7.93
CA HIS A 16 -10.91 2.81 6.68
C HIS A 16 -9.47 2.32 6.66
N ASN A 17 -9.04 1.80 5.50
CA ASN A 17 -7.64 1.52 5.29
C ASN A 17 -6.88 2.83 5.04
N THR A 18 -5.74 2.99 5.70
CA THR A 18 -4.87 4.16 5.58
C THR A 18 -3.95 4.08 4.35
N ASN A 19 -3.79 2.89 3.77
CA ASN A 19 -3.05 2.70 2.53
C ASN A 19 -3.84 3.24 1.33
N ARG A 20 -3.39 4.39 0.79
CA ARG A 20 -4.05 5.07 -0.33
C ARG A 20 -3.83 4.39 -1.68
N LEU A 21 -2.97 3.38 -1.77
CA LEU A 21 -2.73 2.67 -3.02
C LEU A 21 -3.85 1.67 -3.34
N LEU A 22 -4.51 1.11 -2.32
CA LEU A 22 -5.59 0.16 -2.48
C LEU A 22 -6.75 0.77 -3.28
N GLY A 23 -7.19 0.06 -4.33
CA GLY A 23 -8.23 0.50 -5.25
C GLY A 23 -7.84 1.66 -6.18
N ARG A 24 -6.59 2.16 -6.10
CA ARG A 24 -6.09 3.24 -6.97
C ARG A 24 -5.02 2.78 -7.94
N ILE A 25 -4.16 1.87 -7.50
CA ILE A 25 -3.13 1.26 -8.34
C ILE A 25 -3.55 -0.20 -8.59
N PRO A 26 -3.75 -0.61 -9.85
CA PRO A 26 -4.07 -2.00 -10.20
C PRO A 26 -3.05 -2.98 -9.62
N GLY A 27 -3.52 -4.15 -9.21
CA GLY A 27 -2.66 -5.20 -8.65
C GLY A 27 -2.18 -4.95 -7.22
N VAL A 28 -2.39 -3.78 -6.61
CA VAL A 28 -2.01 -3.56 -5.21
C VAL A 28 -2.84 -4.43 -4.28
N VAL A 29 -2.16 -5.31 -3.56
CA VAL A 29 -2.73 -6.20 -2.54
C VAL A 29 -2.79 -5.52 -1.16
N GLY A 30 -1.86 -4.60 -0.89
CA GLY A 30 -1.86 -3.79 0.33
C GLY A 30 -0.51 -3.77 1.05
N VAL A 31 -0.50 -4.24 2.30
CA VAL A 31 0.53 -4.19 3.36
C VAL A 31 0.30 -3.06 4.37
N LYS A 32 1.17 -2.03 4.54
CA LYS A 32 1.00 -1.15 5.71
C LYS A 32 1.66 0.22 5.59
N THR A 33 1.00 1.24 6.14
CA THR A 33 1.57 2.57 6.36
C THR A 33 2.19 2.72 7.75
N GLY A 34 3.30 3.46 7.86
CA GLY A 34 3.90 3.86 9.14
C GLY A 34 4.17 5.35 9.22
N PHE A 35 4.14 5.92 10.42
CA PHE A 35 4.60 7.28 10.69
C PHE A 35 4.99 7.45 12.16
N THR A 36 6.16 8.03 12.39
CA THR A 36 6.53 8.69 13.66
C THR A 36 7.32 9.96 13.33
N SER A 37 7.48 10.86 14.29
CA SER A 37 8.25 12.09 14.09
C SER A 37 9.70 11.82 13.68
N LYS A 38 10.33 10.77 14.23
CA LYS A 38 11.72 10.39 13.93
C LYS A 38 11.88 9.54 12.66
N ALA A 39 10.92 8.66 12.34
CA ALA A 39 11.02 7.77 11.18
C ALA A 39 10.48 8.41 9.88
N GLY A 40 9.69 9.47 9.99
CA GLY A 40 8.98 10.05 8.86
C GLY A 40 7.90 9.12 8.31
N ARG A 41 7.48 9.35 7.07
CA ARG A 41 6.40 8.61 6.42
C ARG A 41 6.92 7.35 5.72
N CYS A 42 6.58 6.18 6.27
CA CYS A 42 6.96 4.87 5.71
C CYS A 42 5.78 4.17 5.03
N LEU A 43 6.09 3.25 4.13
CA LEU A 43 5.12 2.40 3.44
C LEU A 43 5.76 1.06 3.05
N ILE A 44 5.07 -0.04 3.34
CA ILE A 44 5.29 -1.31 2.66
C ILE A 44 4.09 -1.56 1.76
N ALA A 45 4.35 -1.97 0.52
CA ALA A 45 3.32 -2.35 -0.43
C ALA A 45 3.63 -3.66 -1.17
N LYS A 46 2.65 -4.54 -1.30
CA LYS A 46 2.71 -5.68 -2.24
C LYS A 46 1.85 -5.38 -3.46
N VAL A 47 2.38 -5.63 -4.65
CA VAL A 47 1.69 -5.50 -5.93
C VAL A 47 1.83 -6.81 -6.71
N SER A 48 0.72 -7.38 -7.14
CA SER A 48 0.68 -8.61 -7.92
C SER A 48 0.11 -8.29 -9.30
N GLN A 49 0.90 -8.50 -10.36
CA GLN A 49 0.51 -8.20 -11.73
C GLN A 49 1.14 -9.20 -12.70
N ASN A 50 0.35 -9.70 -13.65
CA ASN A 50 0.79 -10.63 -14.71
C ASN A 50 1.54 -11.87 -14.18
N GLY A 51 1.11 -12.43 -13.04
CA GLY A 51 1.76 -13.60 -12.42
C GLY A 51 3.05 -13.28 -11.63
N SER A 52 3.45 -12.01 -11.58
CA SER A 52 4.63 -11.54 -10.84
C SER A 52 4.25 -10.73 -9.61
N ASP A 53 5.03 -10.89 -8.55
CA ASP A 53 4.90 -10.15 -7.30
C ASP A 53 6.03 -9.13 -7.13
N LEU A 54 5.67 -7.90 -6.80
CA LEU A 54 6.59 -6.82 -6.41
C LEU A 54 6.33 -6.41 -4.96
N LEU A 55 7.39 -6.46 -4.15
CA LEU A 55 7.38 -5.96 -2.77
C LEU A 55 8.16 -4.64 -2.70
N LEU A 56 7.48 -3.57 -2.32
CA LEU A 56 8.03 -2.22 -2.18
C LEU A 56 8.14 -1.87 -0.70
N VAL A 57 9.32 -1.39 -0.28
CA VAL A 57 9.56 -0.81 1.04
C VAL A 57 10.09 0.61 0.88
N ILE A 58 9.38 1.59 1.45
CA ILE A 58 9.76 3.01 1.47
C ILE A 58 9.92 3.45 2.91
N LEU A 59 11.08 4.02 3.22
CA LEU A 59 11.40 4.65 4.50
C LEU A 59 11.51 6.17 4.32
N ASN A 60 11.02 6.93 5.31
CA ASN A 60 11.15 8.39 5.40
C ASN A 60 10.86 9.17 4.10
N SER A 61 9.71 8.92 3.44
CA SER A 61 9.33 9.64 2.21
C SER A 61 8.15 10.57 2.44
N ASN A 62 8.41 11.88 2.40
CA ASN A 62 7.37 12.90 2.47
C ASN A 62 6.32 12.79 1.35
N ARG A 63 6.71 12.24 0.19
CA ARG A 63 5.85 12.03 -0.98
C ARG A 63 5.58 10.53 -1.23
N ARG A 64 5.52 9.71 -0.17
CA ARG A 64 5.45 8.23 -0.25
C ARG A 64 4.46 7.66 -1.28
N TRP A 65 3.32 8.30 -1.52
CA TRP A 65 2.32 7.83 -2.48
C TRP A 65 2.78 8.02 -3.94
N ASN A 66 3.31 9.19 -4.27
CA ASN A 66 3.83 9.47 -5.60
C ASN A 66 5.09 8.64 -5.85
N THR A 67 5.98 8.57 -4.85
CA THR A 67 7.17 7.72 -4.90
C THR A 67 6.79 6.26 -5.12
N ALA A 68 5.80 5.74 -4.40
CA ALA A 68 5.35 4.37 -4.58
C ALA A 68 4.83 4.10 -5.99
N LYS A 69 3.97 4.98 -6.52
CA LYS A 69 3.48 4.84 -7.90
C LYS A 69 4.64 4.77 -8.89
N SER A 70 5.58 5.70 -8.82
CA SER A 70 6.74 5.73 -9.72
C SER A 70 7.64 4.50 -9.60
N LEU A 71 7.85 3.99 -8.39
CA LEU A 71 8.69 2.79 -8.16
C LEU A 71 7.99 1.50 -8.61
N ILE A 72 6.67 1.40 -8.44
CA ILE A 72 5.88 0.27 -8.95
C ILE A 72 5.94 0.27 -10.49
N ASP A 73 5.67 1.42 -11.11
CA ASP A 73 5.74 1.61 -12.57
C ASP A 73 7.16 1.31 -13.11
N TYR A 74 8.21 1.63 -12.34
CA TYR A 74 9.59 1.30 -12.67
C TYR A 74 9.88 -0.20 -12.56
N GLY A 75 9.51 -0.84 -11.45
CA GLY A 75 9.81 -2.24 -11.20
C GLY A 75 9.19 -3.18 -12.24
N PHE A 76 7.92 -2.97 -12.60
CA PHE A 76 7.28 -3.81 -13.62
C PHE A 76 7.79 -3.54 -15.04
N ARG A 77 8.32 -2.35 -15.34
CA ARG A 77 8.97 -2.10 -16.65
C ARG A 77 10.24 -2.94 -16.80
N LEU A 78 11.03 -3.10 -15.74
CA LEU A 78 12.25 -3.91 -15.80
C LEU A 78 11.94 -5.40 -16.00
N THR A 79 10.91 -5.92 -15.34
CA THR A 79 10.55 -7.35 -15.42
C THR A 79 9.90 -7.75 -16.75
N ASN A 80 9.35 -6.79 -17.50
CA ASN A 80 8.72 -7.04 -18.81
C ASN A 80 9.72 -6.97 -19.98
N THR A 81 11.02 -6.85 -19.70
CA THR A 81 12.06 -6.96 -20.73
C THR A 81 12.27 -8.45 -21.01
N PRO A 82 12.08 -8.95 -22.25
CA PRO A 82 12.47 -10.31 -22.60
C PRO A 82 13.95 -10.50 -22.23
N GLN A 83 14.27 -11.59 -21.52
CA GLN A 83 15.67 -12.01 -21.36
C GLN A 83 16.30 -12.30 -22.72
#